data_AF-A0AB39SWG3-F1
#
_entry.id   AF-A0AB39SWG3-F1
#
_cell.length_a   1.000
_cell.length_b   1.000
_cell.length_c   1.000
_cell.angle_alpha   90.00
_cell.angle_beta   90.00
_cell.angle_gamma   90.00
#
_symmetry.space_group_name_H-M   'P 1'
#
loop_
_entity.id
_entity.type
_entity.pdbx_description
1 polymer ?
#
loop_
_entity_poly.entity_id
_entity_poly.type
_entity_poly.pdbx_seq_one_letter_code
_entity_poly.pdbx_strand_id
1 'polypeptide(L)'
;MCRPGWARARVTAQRLNEFTRMRRVRDRIDREYARPLDVLELARDADLPPRFLTRQFRRAYGASPYDYLLTRRAERASTLRLHGTAS
;
A
#
# COMPACT_ATOMS: atom_id res chain seq x y z
N MET A 1 -33.76 -10.89 22.43
CA MET A 1 -33.12 -10.34 21.20
C MET A 1 -31.66 -10.81 21.17
N CYS A 2 -31.32 -11.82 20.35
CA CYS A 2 -29.96 -12.36 20.28
C CYS A 2 -29.11 -11.57 19.28
N ARG A 3 -27.98 -11.01 19.75
CA ARG A 3 -26.95 -10.46 18.87
C ARG A 3 -26.23 -11.63 18.21
N PRO A 4 -26.22 -11.76 16.88
CA PRO A 4 -25.70 -13.00 16.28
C PRO A 4 -24.18 -13.09 16.29
N GLY A 5 -23.64 -14.28 16.60
CA GLY A 5 -22.19 -14.56 16.62
C GLY A 5 -21.45 -14.32 15.29
N TRP A 6 -22.16 -14.31 14.16
CA TRP A 6 -21.57 -14.04 12.83
C TRP A 6 -21.13 -12.58 12.62
N ALA A 7 -21.51 -11.66 13.51
CA ALA A 7 -21.04 -10.27 13.45
C ALA A 7 -19.50 -10.18 13.61
N ARG A 8 -18.90 -10.97 14.51
CA ARG A 8 -17.44 -10.98 14.69
C ARG A 8 -16.73 -11.62 13.49
N ALA A 9 -17.27 -12.72 12.96
CA ALA A 9 -16.71 -13.39 11.79
C ALA A 9 -16.68 -12.49 10.55
N ARG A 10 -17.75 -11.72 10.30
CA ARG A 10 -17.79 -10.72 9.20
C ARG A 10 -16.75 -9.62 9.36
N VAL A 11 -16.58 -9.08 10.57
CA VAL A 11 -15.57 -8.04 10.83
C VAL A 11 -14.17 -8.58 10.57
N THR A 12 -13.88 -9.82 10.96
CA THR A 12 -12.60 -10.47 10.65
C THR A 12 -12.40 -10.66 9.14
N ALA A 13 -13.42 -11.17 8.43
CA ALA A 13 -13.35 -11.34 6.98
C ALA A 13 -13.15 -10.01 6.24
N GLN A 14 -13.82 -8.94 6.69
CA GLN A 14 -13.65 -7.60 6.13
C GLN A 14 -12.22 -7.09 6.35
N ARG A 15 -11.66 -7.24 7.55
CA ARG A 15 -10.26 -6.84 7.84
C ARG A 15 -9.25 -7.61 7.00
N LEU A 16 -9.46 -8.91 6.79
CA LEU A 16 -8.60 -9.72 5.93
C LEU A 16 -8.65 -9.24 4.48
N ASN A 17 -9.86 -8.94 3.96
CA ASN A 17 -10.03 -8.39 2.62
C ASN A 17 -9.34 -7.01 2.48
N GLU A 18 -9.52 -6.13 3.47
CA GLU A 18 -8.81 -4.84 3.53
C GLU A 18 -7.28 -5.03 3.50
N PHE A 19 -6.75 -5.98 4.27
CA PHE A 19 -5.32 -6.28 4.28
C PHE A 19 -4.83 -6.83 2.93
N THR A 20 -5.58 -7.74 2.29
CA THR A 20 -5.26 -8.25 0.96
C THR A 20 -5.22 -7.14 -0.08
N ARG A 21 -6.17 -6.18 -0.03
CA ARG A 21 -6.18 -5.01 -0.91
C ARG A 21 -4.97 -4.11 -0.67
N MET A 22 -4.64 -3.81 0.58
CA MET A 22 -3.46 -3.00 0.92
C MET A 22 -2.15 -3.64 0.43
N ARG A 23 -2.04 -4.97 0.55
CA ARG A 23 -0.89 -5.71 0.02
C ARG A 23 -0.79 -5.61 -1.50
N ARG A 24 -1.90 -5.71 -2.23
CA ARG A 24 -1.91 -5.53 -3.70
C ARG A 24 -1.46 -4.13 -4.12
N VAL A 25 -1.93 -3.10 -3.42
CA VAL A 25 -1.52 -1.70 -3.67
C VAL A 25 -0.02 -1.55 -3.46
N ARG A 26 0.52 -2.10 -2.36
CA ARG A 26 1.96 -2.11 -2.10
C ARG A 26 2.72 -2.85 -3.18
N ASP A 27 2.29 -4.06 -3.56
CA ASP A 27 2.97 -4.86 -4.59
C ASP A 27 3.00 -4.13 -5.94
N ARG A 28 1.96 -3.34 -6.25
CA ARG A 28 1.94 -2.51 -7.45
C ARG A 28 2.92 -1.34 -7.37
N ILE A 29 2.90 -0.59 -6.26
CA ILE A 29 3.89 0.47 -6.00
C ILE A 29 5.31 -0.10 -6.13
N ASP A 30 5.56 -1.27 -5.54
CA ASP A 30 6.87 -1.92 -5.52
C ASP A 30 7.35 -2.35 -6.90
N ARG A 31 6.43 -2.68 -7.82
CA ARG A 31 6.73 -3.06 -9.21
C ARG A 31 6.85 -1.87 -10.15
N GLU A 32 6.03 -0.85 -9.95
CA GLU A 32 5.86 0.28 -10.87
C GLU A 32 6.43 1.60 -10.33
N TYR A 33 7.22 1.57 -9.25
CA TYR A 33 7.82 2.77 -8.62
C TYR A 33 8.56 3.71 -9.59
N ALA A 34 9.06 3.18 -10.71
CA ALA A 34 9.76 3.93 -11.75
C ALA A 34 8.84 4.79 -12.63
N ARG A 35 7.53 4.56 -12.60
CA ARG A 35 6.52 5.30 -13.37
C ARG A 35 5.90 6.41 -12.52
N PRO A 36 5.33 7.46 -13.14
CA PRO A 36 4.51 8.43 -12.42
C PRO A 36 3.20 7.75 -11.97
N LEU A 37 3.20 7.16 -10.77
CA LEU A 37 2.01 6.57 -10.17
C LEU A 37 1.18 7.64 -9.46
N ASP A 38 -0.11 7.72 -9.81
CA ASP A 38 -1.08 8.55 -9.09
C ASP A 38 -1.78 7.73 -8.00
N VAL A 39 -1.94 8.34 -6.81
CA VAL A 39 -2.71 7.77 -5.70
C VAL A 39 -4.17 7.52 -6.11
N LEU A 40 -4.72 8.31 -7.04
CA LEU A 40 -6.06 8.11 -7.58
C LEU A 40 -6.16 6.83 -8.42
N GLU A 41 -5.14 6.52 -9.22
CA GLU A 41 -5.10 5.28 -10.00
C GLU A 41 -4.99 4.06 -9.08
N LEU A 42 -4.05 4.11 -8.11
CA LEU A 42 -3.91 3.06 -7.10
C LEU A 42 -5.20 2.79 -6.32
N ALA A 43 -5.99 3.85 -6.07
CA ALA A 43 -7.28 3.75 -5.42
C ALA A 43 -8.34 3.11 -6.33
N ARG A 44 -8.39 3.47 -7.62
CA ARG A 44 -9.25 2.85 -8.62
C ARG A 44 -8.95 1.36 -8.78
N ASP A 45 -7.67 0.99 -8.85
CA ASP A 45 -7.24 -0.41 -8.99
C ASP A 45 -7.58 -1.29 -7.79
N ALA A 46 -7.70 -0.68 -6.60
CA ALA A 46 -8.06 -1.36 -5.37
C ALA A 46 -9.58 -1.37 -5.10
N ASP A 47 -10.39 -0.78 -5.98
CA ASP A 47 -11.82 -0.49 -5.76
C ASP A 47 -12.06 0.25 -4.43
N LEU A 48 -11.22 1.25 -4.13
CA LEU A 48 -11.28 2.01 -2.88
C LEU A 48 -11.36 3.52 -3.13
N PRO A 49 -12.07 4.26 -2.26
CA PRO A 49 -11.97 5.72 -2.25
C PRO A 49 -10.53 6.16 -1.90
N PRO A 50 -9.96 7.17 -2.60
CA PRO A 50 -8.60 7.65 -2.34
C PRO A 50 -8.36 8.04 -0.88
N ARG A 51 -9.32 8.74 -0.26
CA ARG A 51 -9.29 9.12 1.16
C ARG A 51 -9.19 7.92 2.12
N PHE A 52 -9.80 6.79 1.75
CA PHE A 52 -9.79 5.57 2.56
C PHE A 52 -8.46 4.84 2.37
N LEU A 53 -8.00 4.72 1.12
CA LEU A 53 -6.70 4.17 0.77
C LEU A 53 -5.58 4.88 1.55
N THR A 54 -5.48 6.21 1.48
CA THR A 54 -4.41 6.96 2.17
C THR A 54 -4.42 6.72 3.67
N ARG A 55 -5.60 6.74 4.30
CA ARG A 55 -5.73 6.50 5.74
C ARG A 55 -5.37 5.07 6.14
N GLN A 56 -5.83 4.07 5.37
CA GLN A 56 -5.52 2.67 5.69
C GLN A 56 -4.09 2.29 5.36
N PHE A 57 -3.55 2.80 4.27
CA PHE A 57 -2.14 2.59 3.91
C PHE A 57 -1.23 3.14 5.01
N ARG A 58 -1.51 4.35 5.51
CA ARG A 58 -0.78 4.93 6.64
C ARG A 58 -0.90 4.11 7.93
N ARG A 59 -2.08 3.54 8.20
CA ARG A 59 -2.27 2.66 9.37
C ARG A 59 -1.54 1.33 9.24
N ALA A 60 -1.45 0.78 8.03
CA ALA A 60 -0.82 -0.52 7.77
C ALA A 60 0.71 -0.42 7.63
N TYR A 61 1.22 0.64 7.02
CA TYR A 61 2.64 0.77 6.63
C TYR A 61 3.33 2.00 7.25
N GLY A 62 2.63 2.81 8.04
CA GLY A 62 3.22 3.97 8.75
C GLY A 62 3.40 5.23 7.89
N ALA A 63 3.33 5.13 6.56
CA ALA A 63 3.54 6.24 5.63
C ALA A 63 2.35 6.44 4.68
N SER A 64 2.22 7.62 4.08
CA SER A 64 1.25 7.79 2.97
C SER A 64 1.74 7.03 1.72
N PRO A 65 0.84 6.68 0.77
CA PRO A 65 1.27 6.05 -0.49
C PRO A 65 2.29 6.89 -1.26
N TYR A 66 2.16 8.22 -1.21
CA TYR A 66 3.07 9.17 -1.85
C TYR A 66 4.46 9.16 -1.19
N ASP A 67 4.51 9.23 0.14
CA ASP A 67 5.79 9.18 0.88
C ASP A 67 6.47 7.82 0.67
N TYR A 68 5.70 6.74 0.64
CA TYR A 68 6.22 5.40 0.37
C TYR A 68 6.85 5.30 -1.02
N LEU A 69 6.22 5.89 -2.05
CA LEU A 69 6.78 5.97 -3.41
C LEU A 69 8.11 6.72 -3.44
N LEU A 70 8.20 7.86 -2.75
CA LEU A 70 9.43 8.65 -2.67
C LEU A 70 10.56 7.86 -2.01
N THR A 71 10.28 7.20 -0.88
CA THR A 71 11.26 6.34 -0.20
C THR A 71 11.72 5.20 -1.10
N ARG A 72 10.81 4.53 -1.80
CA ARG A 72 11.17 3.42 -2.70
C ARG A 72 12.02 3.86 -3.88
N ARG A 73 11.76 5.04 -4.44
CA ARG A 73 12.62 5.63 -5.48
C ARG A 73 14.01 5.96 -4.95
N ALA A 74 14.12 6.50 -3.74
CA ALA A 74 15.39 6.82 -3.12
C ALA A 74 16.22 5.56 -2.79
N GLU A 75 15.59 4.52 -2.23
CA GLU A 75 16.23 3.21 -1.97
C GLU A 75 16.72 2.54 -3.26
N ARG A 76 15.95 2.64 -4.35
CA ARG A 76 16.37 2.07 -5.64
C ARG A 76 17.46 2.89 -6.32
N ALA A 77 17.43 4.22 -6.19
CA ALA A 77 18.52 5.06 -6.64
C ALA A 77 19.82 4.83 -5.84
N SER A 78 19.74 4.52 -4.54
CA SER A 78 20.92 4.20 -3.72
C SER A 78 21.52 2.84 -4.05
N THR A 79 20.73 1.86 -4.49
CA THR A 79 21.29 0.58 -4.99
C THR A 79 22.22 0.74 -6.20
N LEU A 80 22.06 1.82 -6.99
CA LEU A 80 22.95 2.18 -8.10
C LEU A 80 24.23 2.92 -7.66
N ARG A 81 24.33 3.41 -6.43
CA ARG A 81 25.56 4.06 -5.91
C ARG A 81 26.52 3.09 -5.22
N LEU A 82 26.03 1.96 -4.73
CA LEU A 82 26.82 1.05 -3.90
C LEU A 82 27.59 -0.03 -4.68
N HIS A 83 27.50 -0.05 -6.02
CA HIS A 83 28.26 -0.98 -6.87
C HIS A 83 29.48 -0.34 -7.57
N GLY A 84 29.86 0.88 -7.21
CA GLY A 84 30.86 1.63 -7.97
C GLY A 84 31.71 2.55 -7.12
N THR A 85 32.54 1.99 -6.24
CA THR A 85 33.87 2.54 -5.90
C THR A 85 34.72 1.42 -5.28
N ALA A 86 35.21 0.52 -6.12
CA ALA A 86 36.49 -0.16 -5.90
C ALA A 86 37.31 0.14 -7.16
N SER A 87 37.93 1.31 -7.18
CA SER A 87 39.06 1.63 -8.04
C SER A 87 40.32 1.56 -7.19
#